data_AF-A0A2H5ZPV4-F1
#
_entry.id   AF-A0A2H5ZPV4-F1
#
_cell.length_a   1.000
_cell.length_b   1.000
_cell.length_c   1.000
_cell.angle_alpha   90.00
_cell.angle_beta   90.00
_cell.angle_gamma   90.00
#
_symmetry.space_group_name_H-M   'P 1'
#
loop_
_entity.id
_entity.type
_entity.pdbx_description
1 polymer ?
#
loop_
_entity_poly.entity_id
_entity_poly.type
_entity_poly.pdbx_seq_one_letter_code
_entity_poly.pdbx_strand_id
1 'polypeptide(L)'
;MLEHALQDGTQTPSGEQRVISRRLLFVELNRSGQIRNAGYAPYLDFRPLRKNEPQPEEILARPECAWIARGLEDQALSYAVTHVVPEHLKEVCNWRLEWIEKTRAAVKDRLTKEIAYWDHRSEQLRLQEQAGKPIARHNWQEARRRADELQDRLNKRMDELDSEKQITALPPVIVGGFVVVPAGLLATMRGQVLVAATAAADTQTIAARARAIVMEAERRLGFQPTDREFDHLGYDIESRDPQSGRLRFIEVKGRVAGADTITVTRNEILTSLNKPDDYILAIVSFEEDGTHRLHYLRRPFQREPDFGVTSVSYELASLLSQAEEIL
;
A
#
# COMPACT_ATOMS: atom_id res chain seq x y z
N MET A 1 -7.45 12.59 -10.35
CA MET A 1 -6.51 12.92 -9.25
C MET A 1 -7.32 13.42 -8.08
N LEU A 2 -7.14 12.79 -6.92
CA LEU A 2 -7.89 13.09 -5.70
C LEU A 2 -6.95 13.29 -4.53
N GLU A 3 -7.30 14.23 -3.67
CA GLU A 3 -6.68 14.44 -2.38
C GLU A 3 -7.57 13.84 -1.30
N HIS A 4 -6.96 13.10 -0.37
CA HIS A 4 -7.66 12.58 0.79
C HIS A 4 -6.81 12.79 2.05
N ALA A 5 -7.43 13.33 3.09
CA ALA A 5 -6.79 13.64 4.35
C ALA A 5 -7.50 12.95 5.53
N LEU A 6 -6.70 12.53 6.50
CA LEU A 6 -7.15 12.04 7.80
C LEU A 6 -6.73 13.04 8.87
N GLN A 7 -7.57 13.20 9.88
CA GLN A 7 -7.30 14.02 11.05
C GLN A 7 -7.45 13.19 12.32
N ASP A 8 -6.81 13.61 13.41
CA ASP A 8 -7.09 13.11 14.76
C ASP A 8 -7.88 14.13 15.58
N GLY A 9 -8.22 13.80 16.83
CA GLY A 9 -8.97 14.67 17.73
C GLY A 9 -8.14 15.80 18.35
N THR A 10 -6.88 15.99 17.94
CA THR A 10 -6.01 17.06 18.46
C THR A 10 -6.08 18.30 17.58
N GLN A 11 -5.86 19.47 18.20
CA GLN A 11 -5.83 20.74 17.48
C GLN A 11 -4.39 21.24 17.29
N THR A 12 -4.17 21.92 16.16
CA THR A 12 -2.95 22.70 15.91
C THR A 12 -2.94 23.97 16.77
N PRO A 13 -1.80 24.69 16.89
CA PRO A 13 -1.76 25.97 17.58
C PRO A 13 -2.69 27.04 16.99
N SER A 14 -3.11 26.89 15.73
CA SER A 14 -4.10 27.75 15.08
C SER A 14 -5.55 27.38 15.39
N GLY A 15 -5.80 26.29 16.14
CA GLY A 15 -7.14 25.82 16.53
C GLY A 15 -7.80 24.89 15.51
N GLU A 16 -7.12 24.57 14.39
CA GLU A 16 -7.62 23.64 13.39
C GLU A 16 -7.41 22.19 13.84
N GLN A 17 -8.27 21.27 13.39
CA GLN A 17 -8.03 19.84 13.60
C GLN A 17 -6.73 19.41 12.92
N ARG A 18 -5.92 18.63 13.61
CA ARG A 18 -4.62 18.22 13.13
C ARG A 18 -4.77 17.16 12.04
N VAL A 19 -4.35 17.51 10.83
CA VAL A 19 -4.17 16.54 9.74
C VAL A 19 -2.97 15.64 10.06
N ILE A 20 -3.22 14.33 10.07
CA ILE A 20 -2.24 13.30 10.45
C ILE A 20 -1.70 12.53 9.25
N SER A 21 -2.44 12.55 8.14
CA SER A 21 -2.04 11.96 6.87
C SER A 21 -2.76 12.69 5.74
N ARG A 22 -2.06 12.99 4.66
CA ARG A 22 -2.63 13.57 3.45
C ARG A 22 -2.01 12.89 2.25
N ARG A 23 -2.85 12.37 1.35
CA ARG A 23 -2.43 11.65 0.15
C ARG A 23 -2.99 12.31 -1.10
N LEU A 24 -2.15 12.39 -2.12
CA LEU A 24 -2.55 12.59 -3.49
C LEU A 24 -2.61 11.21 -4.15
N LEU A 25 -3.77 10.85 -4.68
CA LEU A 25 -4.06 9.53 -5.22
C LEU A 25 -4.67 9.67 -6.62
N PHE A 26 -4.56 8.59 -7.39
CA PHE A 26 -5.09 8.54 -8.75
C PHE A 26 -6.12 7.42 -8.83
N VAL A 27 -7.27 7.76 -9.40
CA VAL A 27 -8.29 6.77 -9.76
C VAL A 27 -8.42 6.83 -11.27
N GLU A 28 -8.34 5.67 -11.89
CA GLU A 28 -8.46 5.49 -13.33
C GLU A 28 -9.82 4.90 -13.65
N LEU A 29 -10.45 5.44 -14.69
CA LEU A 29 -11.69 4.95 -15.26
C LEU A 29 -11.43 4.59 -16.71
N ASN A 30 -12.04 3.50 -17.18
CA ASN A 30 -11.91 3.06 -18.57
C ASN A 30 -13.28 2.98 -19.26
N ARG A 31 -13.25 2.69 -20.57
CA ARG A 31 -14.45 2.59 -21.41
C ARG A 31 -15.44 1.51 -20.95
N SER A 32 -14.99 0.46 -20.27
CA SER A 32 -15.89 -0.58 -19.74
C SER A 32 -16.55 -0.16 -18.41
N GLY A 33 -16.27 1.05 -17.91
CA GLY A 33 -16.78 1.53 -16.63
C GLY A 33 -16.05 0.94 -15.42
N GLN A 34 -14.92 0.25 -15.64
CA GLN A 34 -14.09 -0.22 -14.53
C GLN A 34 -13.35 0.97 -13.94
N ILE A 35 -13.35 1.02 -12.61
CA ILE A 35 -12.67 2.04 -11.82
C ILE A 35 -11.64 1.34 -10.95
N ARG A 36 -10.41 1.85 -10.93
CA ARG A 36 -9.33 1.30 -10.10
C ARG A 36 -8.50 2.38 -9.43
N ASN A 37 -7.86 2.02 -8.32
CA ASN A 37 -6.79 2.83 -7.74
C ASN A 37 -5.54 2.67 -8.63
N ALA A 38 -5.02 3.76 -9.17
CA ALA A 38 -3.84 3.80 -10.04
C ALA A 38 -2.56 4.18 -9.27
N GLY A 39 -2.60 4.11 -7.94
CA GLY A 39 -1.46 4.39 -7.08
C GLY A 39 -1.12 5.88 -6.99
N TYR A 40 0.17 6.16 -6.75
CA TYR A 40 0.65 7.50 -6.38
C TYR A 40 1.18 8.33 -7.54
N ALA A 41 1.66 7.70 -8.63
CA ALA A 41 2.33 8.43 -9.69
C ALA A 41 2.18 7.81 -11.11
N PRO A 42 0.95 7.46 -11.56
CA PRO A 42 0.76 6.90 -12.90
C PRO A 42 1.15 7.90 -14.01
N TYR A 43 1.18 9.20 -13.69
CA TYR A 43 1.55 10.25 -14.62
C TYR A 43 3.01 10.21 -15.09
N LEU A 44 3.88 9.43 -14.43
CA LEU A 44 5.27 9.26 -14.86
C LEU A 44 5.39 8.47 -16.17
N ASP A 45 4.39 7.63 -16.48
CA ASP A 45 4.32 6.88 -17.74
C ASP A 45 3.67 7.67 -18.87
N PHE A 46 3.17 8.88 -18.57
CA PHE A 46 2.46 9.71 -19.53
C PHE A 46 3.34 10.85 -20.04
N ARG A 47 2.97 11.37 -21.21
CA ARG A 47 3.53 12.59 -21.75
C ARG A 47 2.43 13.50 -22.26
N PRO A 48 2.64 14.83 -22.27
CA PRO A 48 1.71 15.73 -22.94
C PRO A 48 1.62 15.42 -24.44
N LEU A 49 0.49 15.80 -25.03
CA LEU A 49 0.30 15.79 -26.48
C LEU A 49 1.35 16.70 -27.14
N ARG A 50 1.94 16.21 -28.23
CA ARG A 50 2.89 16.99 -29.04
C ARG A 50 2.14 17.93 -29.96
N LYS A 51 2.79 19.02 -30.37
CA LYS A 51 2.20 20.01 -31.30
C LYS A 51 1.79 19.43 -32.66
N ASN A 52 2.38 18.32 -33.07
CA ASN A 52 2.10 17.61 -34.32
C ASN A 52 1.16 16.39 -34.14
N GLU A 53 0.50 16.29 -33.00
CA GLU A 53 -0.54 15.27 -32.74
C GLU A 53 -1.93 15.88 -32.90
N PRO A 54 -2.96 15.05 -33.14
CA PRO A 54 -4.34 15.51 -33.22
C PRO A 54 -4.72 16.36 -32.02
N GLN A 55 -5.50 17.41 -32.27
CA GLN A 55 -5.94 18.31 -31.19
C GLN A 55 -6.90 17.58 -30.24
N PRO A 56 -6.99 18.00 -28.96
CA PRO A 56 -7.89 17.38 -28.00
C PRO A 56 -9.34 17.25 -28.50
N GLU A 57 -9.85 18.25 -29.22
CA GLU A 57 -11.20 18.25 -29.78
C GLU A 57 -11.38 17.15 -30.83
N GLU A 58 -10.37 16.91 -31.68
CA GLU A 58 -10.38 15.86 -32.71
C GLU A 58 -10.33 14.47 -32.07
N ILE A 59 -9.57 14.32 -30.97
CA ILE A 59 -9.49 13.08 -30.21
C ILE A 59 -10.84 12.80 -29.53
N LEU A 60 -11.40 13.78 -28.82
CA LEU A 60 -12.65 13.63 -28.06
C LEU A 60 -13.88 13.44 -28.96
N ALA A 61 -13.84 13.93 -30.21
CA ALA A 61 -14.91 13.70 -31.19
C ALA A 61 -15.02 12.24 -31.69
N ARG A 62 -14.03 11.40 -31.38
CA ARG A 62 -14.02 10.01 -31.84
C ARG A 62 -15.02 9.12 -31.09
N PRO A 63 -15.61 8.10 -31.75
CA PRO A 63 -16.51 7.14 -31.11
C PRO A 63 -15.89 6.43 -29.91
N GLU A 64 -14.57 6.17 -29.93
CA GLU A 64 -13.84 5.55 -28.83
C GLU A 64 -13.85 6.39 -27.54
N CYS A 65 -14.05 7.71 -27.65
CA CYS A 65 -14.10 8.66 -26.55
C CYS A 65 -15.53 9.01 -26.11
N ALA A 66 -16.57 8.44 -26.73
CA ALA A 66 -17.97 8.77 -26.44
C ALA A 66 -18.40 8.49 -24.98
N TRP A 67 -17.66 7.64 -24.25
CA TRP A 67 -17.88 7.36 -22.83
C TRP A 67 -17.34 8.47 -21.90
N ILE A 68 -16.50 9.36 -22.42
CA ILE A 68 -15.91 10.49 -21.67
C ILE A 68 -16.94 11.62 -21.61
N ALA A 69 -17.91 11.45 -20.70
CA ALA A 69 -19.05 12.34 -20.54
C ALA A 69 -19.10 12.98 -19.14
N ARG A 70 -20.11 13.81 -18.91
CA ARG A 70 -20.39 14.36 -17.57
C ARG A 70 -20.77 13.22 -16.61
N GLY A 71 -20.30 13.29 -15.36
CA GLY A 71 -20.59 12.30 -14.30
C GLY A 71 -19.45 11.32 -13.98
N LEU A 72 -18.33 11.36 -14.70
CA LEU A 72 -17.15 10.56 -14.35
C LEU A 72 -16.55 10.94 -12.98
N GLU A 73 -16.64 12.22 -12.62
CA GLU A 73 -16.18 12.73 -11.32
C GLU A 73 -16.99 12.13 -10.17
N ASP A 74 -18.32 12.04 -10.29
CA ASP A 74 -19.18 11.43 -9.28
C ASP A 74 -18.89 9.94 -9.11
N GLN A 75 -18.63 9.24 -10.22
CA GLN A 75 -18.23 7.82 -10.19
C GLN A 75 -16.88 7.63 -9.49
N ALA A 76 -15.90 8.48 -9.82
CA ALA A 76 -14.58 8.45 -9.20
C ALA A 76 -14.67 8.75 -7.69
N LEU A 77 -15.50 9.72 -7.30
CA LEU A 77 -15.72 10.09 -5.90
C LEU A 77 -16.42 8.96 -5.13
N SER A 78 -17.46 8.36 -5.71
CA SER A 78 -18.17 7.23 -5.12
C SER A 78 -17.24 6.02 -4.91
N TYR A 79 -16.41 5.71 -5.91
CA TYR A 79 -15.39 4.68 -5.78
C TYR A 79 -14.37 5.01 -4.68
N ALA A 80 -13.88 6.25 -4.64
CA ALA A 80 -12.91 6.69 -3.64
C ALA A 80 -13.46 6.57 -2.22
N VAL A 81 -14.70 6.99 -1.98
CA VAL A 81 -15.36 6.85 -0.67
C VAL A 81 -15.55 5.39 -0.28
N THR A 82 -15.84 4.52 -1.24
CA THR A 82 -16.15 3.10 -0.97
C THR A 82 -14.90 2.24 -0.77
N HIS A 83 -13.80 2.53 -1.47
CA HIS A 83 -12.62 1.66 -1.50
C HIS A 83 -11.36 2.38 -1.00
N VAL A 84 -11.03 3.54 -1.55
CA VAL A 84 -9.75 4.23 -1.32
C VAL A 84 -9.68 4.85 0.09
N VAL A 85 -10.77 5.47 0.55
CA VAL A 85 -10.86 6.12 1.85
C VAL A 85 -10.75 5.10 3.00
N PRO A 86 -11.51 3.98 3.00
CA PRO A 86 -11.39 2.96 4.03
C PRO A 86 -9.99 2.31 4.09
N GLU A 87 -9.36 2.09 2.94
CA GLU A 87 -8.02 1.52 2.86
C GLU A 87 -6.99 2.47 3.50
N HIS A 88 -7.00 3.76 3.11
CA HIS A 88 -6.14 4.77 3.70
C HIS A 88 -6.36 4.89 5.22
N LEU A 89 -7.62 4.90 5.66
CA LEU A 89 -7.95 4.96 7.08
C LEU A 89 -7.41 3.75 7.84
N LYS A 90 -7.64 2.53 7.33
CA LYS A 90 -7.18 1.29 7.95
C LYS A 90 -5.66 1.27 8.09
N GLU A 91 -4.94 1.62 7.03
CA GLU A 91 -3.48 1.68 7.05
C GLU A 91 -2.97 2.64 8.13
N VAL A 92 -3.52 3.85 8.19
CA VAL A 92 -3.09 4.87 9.16
C VAL A 92 -3.46 4.49 10.59
N CYS A 93 -4.66 3.94 10.81
CA CYS A 93 -5.07 3.46 12.12
C CYS A 93 -4.14 2.35 12.63
N ASN A 94 -3.74 1.40 11.78
CA ASN A 94 -2.92 0.26 12.19
C ASN A 94 -1.61 0.69 12.87
N TRP A 95 -0.81 1.54 12.21
CA TRP A 95 0.47 1.96 12.78
C TRP A 95 0.32 3.00 13.89
N ARG A 96 -0.66 3.91 13.77
CA ARG A 96 -0.79 5.03 14.70
C ARG A 96 -1.32 4.57 16.06
N LEU A 97 -2.28 3.66 16.09
CA LEU A 97 -2.77 3.08 17.35
C LEU A 97 -1.68 2.30 18.07
N GLU A 98 -0.85 1.54 17.33
CA GLU A 98 0.30 0.85 17.91
C GLU A 98 1.30 1.83 18.54
N TRP A 99 1.63 2.91 17.83
CA TRP A 99 2.54 3.95 18.33
C TRP A 99 1.97 4.67 19.56
N ILE A 100 0.68 4.96 19.57
CA ILE A 100 0.00 5.59 20.72
C ILE A 100 0.06 4.68 21.94
N GLU A 101 -0.17 3.37 21.80
CA GLU A 101 -0.11 2.44 22.93
C GLU A 101 1.32 2.27 23.46
N LYS A 102 2.31 2.17 22.58
CA LYS A 102 3.73 2.19 23.00
C LYS A 102 4.08 3.47 23.77
N THR A 103 3.63 4.62 23.26
CA THR A 103 3.85 5.91 23.91
C THR A 103 3.15 5.97 25.26
N ARG A 104 1.90 5.50 25.34
CA ARG A 104 1.11 5.43 26.57
C ARG A 104 1.81 4.61 27.64
N ALA A 105 2.28 3.41 27.29
CA ALA A 105 3.00 2.54 28.19
C ALA A 105 4.28 3.19 28.72
N ALA A 106 5.10 3.78 27.84
CA ALA A 106 6.36 4.44 28.22
C ALA A 106 6.14 5.67 29.11
N VAL A 107 5.15 6.51 28.80
CA VAL A 107 4.81 7.70 29.60
C VAL A 107 4.30 7.29 30.97
N LYS A 108 3.38 6.33 31.02
CA LYS A 108 2.80 5.83 32.28
C LYS A 108 3.88 5.23 33.16
N ASP A 109 4.73 4.35 32.62
CA ASP A 109 5.83 3.72 33.36
C ASP A 109 6.76 4.78 33.98
N ARG A 110 7.22 5.75 33.18
CA ARG A 110 8.13 6.79 33.65
C ARG A 110 7.51 7.70 34.69
N LEU A 111 6.34 8.29 34.41
CA LEU A 111 5.72 9.27 35.30
C LEU A 111 5.23 8.62 36.59
N THR A 112 4.71 7.40 36.54
CA THR A 112 4.29 6.68 37.77
C THR A 112 5.48 6.44 38.71
N LYS A 113 6.64 6.08 38.16
CA LYS A 113 7.88 5.93 38.96
C LYS A 113 8.35 7.24 39.57
N GLU A 114 8.33 8.33 38.80
CA GLU A 114 8.72 9.65 39.30
C GLU A 114 7.73 10.16 40.37
N ILE A 115 6.41 9.96 40.19
CA ILE A 115 5.37 10.31 41.17
C ILE A 115 5.61 9.53 42.47
N ALA A 116 5.74 8.20 42.39
CA ALA A 116 5.97 7.35 43.57
C ALA A 116 7.26 7.74 44.32
N TYR A 117 8.32 8.12 43.60
CA TYR A 117 9.54 8.63 44.21
C TYR A 117 9.31 9.92 45.01
N TRP A 118 8.64 10.91 44.41
CA TRP A 118 8.39 12.20 45.07
C TRP A 118 7.38 12.08 46.22
N ASP A 119 6.37 11.22 46.10
CA ASP A 119 5.42 10.92 47.18
C ASP A 119 6.13 10.31 48.38
N HIS A 120 6.91 9.24 48.17
CA HIS A 120 7.68 8.63 49.24
C HIS A 120 8.68 9.61 49.86
N ARG A 121 9.33 10.44 49.02
CA ARG A 121 10.26 11.47 49.50
C ARG A 121 9.56 12.53 50.36
N SER A 122 8.34 12.93 50.00
CA SER A 122 7.56 13.89 50.76
C SER A 122 7.24 13.37 52.17
N GLU A 123 6.83 12.10 52.29
CA GLU A 123 6.57 11.47 53.59
C GLU A 123 7.82 11.33 54.45
N GLN A 124 8.96 10.98 53.84
CA GLN A 124 10.24 10.95 54.55
C GLN A 124 10.63 12.32 55.11
N LEU A 125 10.49 13.39 54.31
CA LEU A 125 10.79 14.76 54.75
C LEU A 125 9.84 15.20 55.86
N ARG A 126 8.54 14.86 55.74
CA ARG A 126 7.53 15.16 56.76
C ARG A 126 7.90 14.58 58.12
N LEU A 127 8.31 13.31 58.17
CA LEU A 127 8.76 12.65 59.40
C LEU A 127 10.06 13.25 59.96
N GLN A 128 11.00 13.65 59.11
CA GLN A 128 12.27 14.27 59.54
C GLN A 128 12.04 15.67 60.12
N GLU A 129 11.17 16.47 59.50
CA GLU A 129 10.79 17.80 59.99
C GLU A 129 10.04 17.71 61.32
N GLN A 130 9.11 16.75 61.47
CA GLN A 130 8.44 16.48 62.76
C GLN A 130 9.42 16.05 63.85
N ALA A 131 10.50 15.36 63.50
CA ALA A 131 11.57 14.97 64.42
C ALA A 131 12.59 16.10 64.70
N GLY A 132 12.36 17.32 64.20
CA GLY A 132 13.19 18.49 64.46
C GLY A 132 14.56 18.47 63.77
N LYS A 133 14.75 17.62 62.74
CA LYS A 133 16.01 17.58 61.97
C LYS A 133 16.10 18.81 61.05
N PRO A 134 17.32 19.32 60.79
CA PRO A 134 17.51 20.47 59.91
C PRO A 134 16.90 20.22 58.53
N ILE A 135 16.14 21.20 58.04
CA ILE A 135 15.43 21.14 56.76
C ILE A 135 16.46 20.93 55.64
N ALA A 136 16.27 19.87 54.85
CA ALA A 136 17.06 19.64 53.64
C ALA A 136 16.79 20.74 52.60
N ARG A 137 17.48 20.72 51.45
CA ARG A 137 17.32 21.74 50.39
C ARG A 137 15.87 21.92 49.87
N HIS A 138 14.97 20.97 50.15
CA HIS A 138 13.53 21.00 49.87
C HIS A 138 12.74 20.57 51.11
N ASN A 139 11.60 21.22 51.37
CA ASN A 139 10.66 20.81 52.42
C ASN A 139 9.66 19.76 51.91
N TRP A 140 8.91 19.12 52.81
CA TRP A 140 7.95 18.09 52.41
C TRP A 140 6.84 18.61 51.48
N GLN A 141 6.42 19.88 51.63
CA GLN A 141 5.36 20.49 50.82
C GLN A 141 5.79 20.66 49.36
N GLU A 142 7.04 21.07 49.11
CA GLU A 142 7.60 21.17 47.75
C GLU A 142 7.70 19.80 47.08
N ALA A 143 8.14 18.77 47.81
CA ALA A 143 8.18 17.40 47.30
C ALA A 143 6.77 16.88 46.96
N ARG A 144 5.79 17.17 47.81
CA ARG A 144 4.39 16.81 47.56
C ARG A 144 3.82 17.54 46.34
N ARG A 145 4.03 18.86 46.25
CA ARG A 145 3.61 19.68 45.10
C ARG A 145 4.19 19.13 43.79
N ARG A 146 5.43 18.66 43.82
CA ARG A 146 6.06 18.06 42.64
C ARG A 146 5.44 16.73 42.22
N ALA A 147 5.00 15.90 43.18
CA ALA A 147 4.23 14.70 42.87
C ALA A 147 2.88 15.05 42.24
N ASP A 148 2.16 16.03 42.81
CA ASP A 148 0.88 16.51 42.29
C ASP A 148 1.03 17.09 40.86
N GLU A 149 2.04 17.92 40.60
CA GLU A 149 2.37 18.45 39.26
C GLU A 149 2.65 17.34 38.23
N LEU A 150 3.33 16.26 38.65
CA LEU A 150 3.59 15.11 37.77
C LEU A 150 2.33 14.29 37.52
N GLN A 151 1.44 14.19 38.50
CA GLN A 151 0.13 13.53 38.34
C GLN A 151 -0.74 14.29 37.34
N ASP A 152 -0.80 15.61 37.42
CA ASP A 152 -1.52 16.46 36.46
C ASP A 152 -0.95 16.31 35.05
N ARG A 153 0.38 16.27 34.91
CA ARG A 153 1.05 16.03 33.62
C ARG A 153 0.74 14.65 33.06
N LEU A 154 0.68 13.61 33.90
CA LEU A 154 0.31 12.27 33.48
C LEU A 154 -1.13 12.26 32.96
N ASN A 155 -2.07 12.79 33.73
CA ASN A 155 -3.49 12.86 33.36
C ASN A 155 -3.66 13.60 32.02
N LYS A 156 -3.08 14.81 31.92
CA LYS A 156 -3.12 15.60 30.69
C LYS A 156 -2.56 14.84 29.49
N ARG A 157 -1.42 14.15 29.64
CA ARG A 157 -0.84 13.39 28.53
C ARG A 157 -1.69 12.16 28.16
N MET A 158 -2.37 11.53 29.11
CA MET A 158 -3.31 10.44 28.81
C MET A 158 -4.49 10.95 27.99
N ASP A 159 -5.08 12.09 28.39
CA ASP A 159 -6.19 12.72 27.66
C ASP A 159 -5.80 13.15 26.24
N GLU A 160 -4.58 13.70 26.07
CA GLU A 160 -4.02 14.00 24.74
C GLU A 160 -3.90 12.73 23.88
N LEU A 161 -3.34 11.64 24.43
CA LEU A 161 -3.21 10.37 23.72
C LEU A 161 -4.57 9.72 23.41
N ASP A 162 -5.59 9.93 24.25
CA ASP A 162 -6.96 9.47 23.97
C ASP A 162 -7.62 10.30 22.86
N SER A 163 -7.29 11.59 22.75
CA SER A 163 -7.70 12.44 21.62
C SER A 163 -6.97 12.06 20.33
N GLU A 164 -5.66 11.74 20.39
CA GLU A 164 -4.86 11.28 19.23
C GLU A 164 -5.40 9.96 18.62
N LYS A 165 -6.09 9.11 19.41
CA LYS A 165 -6.73 7.88 18.92
C LYS A 165 -7.98 8.13 18.08
N GLN A 166 -8.61 9.29 18.21
CA GLN A 166 -9.86 9.62 17.54
C GLN A 166 -9.57 10.02 16.10
N ILE A 167 -9.31 9.04 15.24
CA ILE A 167 -8.94 9.26 13.84
C ILE A 167 -10.20 9.31 12.98
N THR A 168 -10.34 10.36 12.18
CA THR A 168 -11.47 10.57 11.27
C THR A 168 -10.98 10.83 9.85
N ALA A 169 -11.67 10.25 8.86
CA ALA A 169 -11.44 10.52 7.45
C ALA A 169 -12.24 11.74 6.98
N LEU A 170 -11.57 12.66 6.27
CA LEU A 170 -12.24 13.76 5.58
C LEU A 170 -12.77 13.28 4.21
N PRO A 171 -13.85 13.87 3.68
CA PRO A 171 -14.29 13.57 2.33
C PRO A 171 -13.16 13.79 1.31
N PRO A 172 -12.93 12.86 0.35
CA PRO A 172 -11.92 13.06 -0.67
C PRO A 172 -12.33 14.19 -1.61
N VAL A 173 -11.34 14.95 -2.10
CA VAL A 173 -11.53 16.11 -2.97
C VAL A 173 -10.89 15.82 -4.32
N ILE A 174 -11.64 16.01 -5.42
CA ILE A 174 -11.07 15.93 -6.77
C ILE A 174 -10.27 17.20 -7.03
N VAL A 175 -8.97 17.03 -7.27
CA VAL A 175 -8.05 18.15 -7.57
C VAL A 175 -7.98 18.40 -9.08
N GLY A 176 -8.18 17.36 -9.88
CA GLY A 176 -8.20 17.46 -11.33
C GLY A 176 -8.24 16.10 -12.03
N GLY A 177 -8.30 16.14 -13.35
CA GLY A 177 -8.33 14.96 -14.20
C GLY A 177 -7.61 15.21 -15.51
N PHE A 178 -7.24 14.12 -16.18
CA PHE A 178 -6.69 14.15 -17.53
C PHE A 178 -7.17 12.91 -18.28
N VAL A 179 -7.22 13.01 -19.60
CA VAL A 179 -7.55 11.89 -20.48
C VAL A 179 -6.25 11.29 -20.98
N VAL A 180 -6.06 9.99 -20.77
CA VAL A 180 -4.93 9.24 -21.30
C VAL A 180 -5.32 8.67 -22.66
N VAL A 181 -4.58 9.07 -23.69
CA VAL A 181 -4.82 8.62 -25.07
C VAL A 181 -3.73 7.61 -25.44
N PRO A 182 -4.07 6.35 -25.71
CA PRO A 182 -3.09 5.36 -26.13
C PRO A 182 -2.35 5.80 -27.40
N ALA A 183 -1.03 5.58 -27.44
CA ALA A 183 -0.20 5.96 -28.59
C ALA A 183 -0.68 5.33 -29.91
N GLY A 184 -1.27 4.13 -29.84
CA GLY A 184 -1.89 3.44 -30.97
C GLY A 184 -3.04 4.22 -31.61
N LEU A 185 -3.87 4.86 -30.79
CA LEU A 185 -4.97 5.69 -31.28
C LEU A 185 -4.45 6.93 -32.01
N LEU A 186 -3.44 7.60 -31.43
CA LEU A 186 -2.79 8.77 -32.05
C LEU A 186 -2.14 8.42 -33.39
N ALA A 187 -1.47 7.26 -33.49
CA ALA A 187 -0.89 6.81 -34.75
C ALA A 187 -1.96 6.53 -35.81
N THR A 188 -3.03 5.83 -35.43
CA THR A 188 -4.17 5.52 -36.31
C THR A 188 -4.81 6.79 -36.87
N MET A 189 -5.02 7.79 -36.01
CA MET A 189 -5.56 9.10 -36.42
C MET A 189 -4.68 9.84 -37.43
N ARG A 190 -3.36 9.65 -37.35
CA ARG A 190 -2.39 10.25 -38.29
C ARG A 190 -2.16 9.41 -39.54
N GLY A 191 -2.91 8.32 -39.74
CA GLY A 191 -2.70 7.39 -40.86
C GLY A 191 -1.35 6.68 -40.80
N GLN A 192 -0.72 6.62 -39.63
CA GLN A 192 0.57 5.95 -39.44
C GLN A 192 0.32 4.47 -39.15
N VAL A 193 0.88 3.61 -39.99
CA VAL A 193 0.99 2.19 -39.69
C VAL A 193 2.06 2.04 -38.62
N LEU A 194 1.64 1.80 -37.37
CA LEU A 194 2.57 1.32 -36.35
C LEU A 194 3.05 -0.07 -36.79
N VAL A 195 4.33 -0.18 -37.16
CA VAL A 195 5.04 -1.46 -37.03
C VAL A 195 4.93 -1.80 -35.54
N ALA A 196 4.20 -2.86 -35.26
CA ALA A 196 3.30 -2.84 -34.13
C ALA A 196 3.97 -2.69 -32.76
N ALA A 197 3.25 -1.98 -31.88
CA ALA A 197 3.26 -2.22 -30.45
C ALA A 197 2.65 -3.60 -30.09
N THR A 198 2.84 -4.62 -30.94
CA THR A 198 2.40 -6.01 -30.70
C THR A 198 3.02 -6.53 -29.42
N ALA A 199 4.32 -6.31 -29.22
CA ALA A 199 5.03 -6.83 -28.05
C ALA A 199 4.38 -6.47 -26.70
N ALA A 200 3.91 -5.22 -26.48
CA ALA A 200 3.36 -4.80 -25.18
C ALA A 200 1.90 -5.23 -24.97
N ALA A 201 1.05 -5.10 -25.99
CA ALA A 201 -0.34 -5.56 -25.94
C ALA A 201 -0.43 -7.10 -25.87
N ASP A 202 0.47 -7.80 -26.58
CA ASP A 202 0.63 -9.25 -26.47
C ASP A 202 1.13 -9.62 -25.08
N THR A 203 2.11 -8.90 -24.50
CA THR A 203 2.62 -9.19 -23.14
C THR A 203 1.54 -9.09 -22.08
N GLN A 204 0.70 -8.05 -22.10
CA GLN A 204 -0.38 -7.92 -21.12
C GLN A 204 -1.48 -8.98 -21.31
N THR A 205 -1.78 -9.33 -22.56
CA THR A 205 -2.72 -10.42 -22.89
C THR A 205 -2.17 -11.78 -22.45
N ILE A 206 -0.87 -12.02 -22.66
CA ILE A 206 -0.15 -13.21 -22.20
C ILE A 206 -0.13 -13.28 -20.67
N ALA A 207 0.14 -12.17 -19.99
CA ALA A 207 0.14 -12.10 -18.53
C ALA A 207 -1.25 -12.40 -17.95
N ALA A 208 -2.31 -11.78 -18.49
CA ALA A 208 -3.68 -12.05 -18.07
C ALA A 208 -4.10 -13.51 -18.32
N ARG A 209 -3.71 -14.08 -19.48
CA ARG A 209 -3.94 -15.49 -19.80
C ARG A 209 -3.18 -16.41 -18.84
N ALA A 210 -1.94 -16.09 -18.49
CA ALA A 210 -1.14 -16.83 -17.54
C ALA A 210 -1.79 -16.82 -16.14
N ARG A 211 -2.24 -15.66 -15.64
CA ARG A 211 -2.95 -15.56 -14.36
C ARG A 211 -4.23 -16.39 -14.35
N ALA A 212 -5.01 -16.35 -15.44
CA ALA A 212 -6.21 -17.17 -15.56
C ALA A 212 -5.92 -18.68 -15.46
N ILE A 213 -4.84 -19.15 -16.09
CA ILE A 213 -4.38 -20.54 -16.02
C ILE A 213 -3.99 -20.91 -14.58
N VAL A 214 -3.22 -20.06 -13.91
CA VAL A 214 -2.79 -20.30 -12.52
C VAL A 214 -3.98 -20.34 -11.56
N MET A 215 -4.93 -19.40 -11.69
CA MET A 215 -6.15 -19.41 -10.88
C MET A 215 -6.96 -20.69 -11.09
N GLU A 216 -7.09 -21.17 -12.33
CA GLU A 216 -7.80 -22.41 -12.62
C GLU A 216 -7.07 -23.64 -12.02
N ALA A 217 -5.75 -23.68 -12.13
CA ALA A 217 -4.93 -24.74 -11.51
C ALA A 217 -5.09 -24.75 -9.98
N GLU A 218 -5.02 -23.58 -9.33
CA GLU A 218 -5.20 -23.45 -7.88
C GLU A 218 -6.60 -23.88 -7.42
N ARG A 219 -7.65 -23.58 -8.19
CA ARG A 219 -9.01 -24.07 -7.91
C ARG A 219 -9.10 -25.59 -7.98
N ARG A 220 -8.44 -26.23 -8.96
CA ARG A 220 -8.40 -27.70 -9.09
C ARG A 220 -7.67 -28.36 -7.92
N LEU A 221 -6.66 -27.70 -7.39
CA LEU A 221 -5.95 -28.12 -6.18
C LEU A 221 -6.76 -27.86 -4.88
N GLY A 222 -7.95 -27.28 -4.97
CA GLY A 222 -8.85 -27.04 -3.84
C GLY A 222 -8.63 -25.70 -3.12
N PHE A 223 -7.80 -24.81 -3.66
CA PHE A 223 -7.59 -23.48 -3.12
C PHE A 223 -8.62 -22.46 -3.64
N GLN A 224 -8.67 -21.29 -3.00
CA GLN A 224 -9.54 -20.16 -3.35
C GLN A 224 -8.70 -18.95 -3.82
N PRO A 225 -8.33 -18.90 -5.12
CA PRO A 225 -7.49 -17.83 -5.66
C PRO A 225 -8.28 -16.56 -5.98
N THR A 226 -7.66 -15.41 -5.71
CA THR A 226 -8.14 -14.05 -6.01
C THR A 226 -7.05 -13.30 -6.78
N ASP A 227 -7.38 -12.69 -7.92
CA ASP A 227 -6.45 -11.85 -8.70
C ASP A 227 -6.20 -10.53 -7.96
N ARG A 228 -4.92 -10.17 -7.82
CA ARG A 228 -4.35 -9.07 -7.04
C ARG A 228 -3.28 -8.29 -7.83
N GLU A 229 -3.10 -8.56 -9.12
CA GLU A 229 -2.12 -7.89 -9.99
C GLU A 229 -2.11 -6.35 -9.81
N PHE A 230 -3.29 -5.75 -9.75
CA PHE A 230 -3.43 -4.30 -9.71
C PHE A 230 -3.33 -3.70 -8.30
N ASP A 231 -3.18 -4.53 -7.27
CA ASP A 231 -3.03 -4.09 -5.89
C ASP A 231 -1.56 -3.78 -5.54
N HIS A 232 -0.61 -4.07 -6.46
CA HIS A 232 0.82 -3.80 -6.32
C HIS A 232 1.47 -4.40 -5.05
N LEU A 233 0.98 -5.56 -4.62
CA LEU A 233 1.41 -6.25 -3.39
C LEU A 233 2.75 -7.00 -3.52
N GLY A 234 3.33 -7.02 -4.73
CA GLY A 234 4.52 -7.79 -5.07
C GLY A 234 4.24 -9.27 -5.36
N TYR A 235 2.99 -9.59 -5.66
CA TYR A 235 2.51 -10.86 -6.22
C TYR A 235 1.18 -10.58 -6.96
N ASP A 236 0.76 -11.51 -7.81
CA ASP A 236 -0.42 -11.35 -8.66
C ASP A 236 -1.67 -12.05 -8.15
N ILE A 237 -1.54 -13.11 -7.35
CA ILE A 237 -2.66 -13.92 -6.87
C ILE A 237 -2.51 -14.22 -5.38
N GLU A 238 -3.56 -13.95 -4.60
CA GLU A 238 -3.73 -14.51 -3.26
C GLU A 238 -4.54 -15.80 -3.36
N SER A 239 -3.93 -16.93 -2.99
CA SER A 239 -4.61 -18.23 -2.99
C SER A 239 -4.80 -18.73 -1.57
N ARG A 240 -6.05 -18.75 -1.11
CA ARG A 240 -6.41 -19.18 0.25
C ARG A 240 -6.63 -20.69 0.32
N ASP A 241 -5.99 -21.33 1.29
CA ASP A 241 -6.30 -22.70 1.70
C ASP A 241 -7.54 -22.70 2.62
N PRO A 242 -8.67 -23.30 2.19
CA PRO A 242 -9.87 -23.33 3.02
C PRO A 242 -9.73 -24.22 4.26
N GLN A 243 -8.80 -25.19 4.28
CA GLN A 243 -8.61 -26.11 5.40
C GLN A 243 -7.79 -25.46 6.53
N SER A 244 -6.65 -24.85 6.18
CA SER A 244 -5.76 -24.23 7.17
C SER A 244 -6.00 -22.73 7.38
N GLY A 245 -6.69 -22.07 6.45
CA GLY A 245 -6.85 -20.62 6.43
C GLY A 245 -5.60 -19.85 6.01
N ARG A 246 -4.50 -20.54 5.66
CA ARG A 246 -3.26 -19.89 5.20
C ARG A 246 -3.43 -19.30 3.81
N LEU A 247 -2.70 -18.22 3.55
CA LEU A 247 -2.61 -17.56 2.26
C LEU A 247 -1.30 -17.95 1.57
N ARG A 248 -1.39 -18.26 0.28
CA ARG A 248 -0.25 -18.42 -0.62
C ARG A 248 -0.20 -17.17 -1.51
N PHE A 249 0.99 -16.62 -1.70
CA PHE A 249 1.23 -15.43 -2.50
C PHE A 249 1.90 -15.83 -3.81
N ILE A 250 1.19 -15.71 -4.93
CA ILE A 250 1.63 -16.28 -6.20
C ILE A 250 1.91 -15.15 -7.19
N GLU A 251 3.16 -15.01 -7.60
CA GLU A 251 3.61 -14.14 -8.69
C GLU A 251 3.57 -14.90 -10.01
N VAL A 252 2.99 -14.35 -11.07
CA VAL A 252 2.74 -15.07 -12.33
C VAL A 252 3.53 -14.46 -13.48
N LYS A 253 4.40 -15.26 -14.09
CA LYS A 253 5.17 -14.85 -15.28
C LYS A 253 4.78 -15.71 -16.48
N GLY A 254 4.06 -15.10 -17.42
CA GLY A 254 3.74 -15.71 -18.72
C GLY A 254 4.88 -15.55 -19.74
N ARG A 255 5.22 -16.61 -20.47
CA ARG A 255 6.28 -16.62 -21.49
C ARG A 255 5.85 -17.38 -22.75
N VAL A 256 6.11 -16.80 -23.91
CA VAL A 256 5.98 -17.47 -25.21
C VAL A 256 7.21 -18.31 -25.50
N ALA A 257 7.07 -19.33 -26.37
CA ALA A 257 8.16 -20.16 -26.84
C ALA A 257 9.37 -19.31 -27.28
N GLY A 258 10.56 -19.61 -26.76
CA GLY A 258 11.84 -18.95 -27.10
C GLY A 258 12.24 -17.76 -26.22
N ALA A 259 11.51 -17.43 -25.15
CA ALA A 259 11.95 -16.44 -24.17
C ALA A 259 12.83 -17.07 -23.09
N ASP A 260 14.14 -16.76 -23.11
CA ASP A 260 15.12 -17.41 -22.24
C ASP A 260 15.24 -16.79 -20.84
N THR A 261 14.59 -15.65 -20.58
CA THR A 261 14.71 -14.93 -19.30
C THR A 261 13.37 -14.50 -18.70
N ILE A 262 13.35 -14.42 -17.37
CA ILE A 262 12.25 -13.84 -16.58
C ILE A 262 12.76 -12.60 -15.86
N THR A 263 12.07 -11.48 -16.05
CA THR A 263 12.29 -10.26 -15.27
C THR A 263 11.32 -10.22 -14.10
N VAL A 264 11.84 -9.92 -12.91
CA VAL A 264 11.10 -9.72 -11.67
C VAL A 264 11.44 -8.36 -11.07
N THR A 265 10.46 -7.71 -10.44
CA THR A 265 10.66 -6.41 -9.82
C THR A 265 11.32 -6.53 -8.44
N ARG A 266 11.92 -5.43 -7.96
CA ARG A 266 12.44 -5.35 -6.59
C ARG A 266 11.38 -5.67 -5.54
N ASN A 267 10.15 -5.19 -5.77
CA ASN A 267 9.03 -5.42 -4.85
C ASN A 267 8.69 -6.91 -4.75
N GLU A 268 8.60 -7.61 -5.88
CA GLU A 268 8.38 -9.07 -5.93
C GLU A 268 9.45 -9.84 -5.17
N ILE A 269 10.73 -9.52 -5.39
CA ILE A 269 11.85 -10.17 -4.68
C ILE A 269 11.77 -9.93 -3.18
N LEU A 270 11.51 -8.70 -2.75
CA LEU A 270 11.39 -8.39 -1.32
C LEU A 270 10.20 -9.07 -0.67
N THR A 271 9.06 -9.11 -1.35
CA THR A 271 7.88 -9.82 -0.86
C THR A 271 8.15 -11.30 -0.70
N SER A 272 8.88 -11.93 -1.64
CA SER A 272 9.27 -13.33 -1.51
C SER A 272 10.19 -13.59 -0.30
N LEU A 273 11.16 -12.70 -0.06
CA LEU A 273 12.12 -12.85 1.04
C LEU A 273 11.48 -12.64 2.41
N ASN A 274 10.46 -11.79 2.51
CA ASN A 274 9.69 -11.57 3.73
C ASN A 274 8.74 -12.72 4.06
N LYS A 275 8.26 -13.46 3.05
CA LYS A 275 7.27 -14.55 3.16
C LYS A 275 7.72 -15.83 2.44
N PRO A 276 8.90 -16.39 2.75
CA PRO A 276 9.53 -17.42 1.93
C PRO A 276 8.75 -18.74 1.87
N ASP A 277 7.95 -19.05 2.90
CA ASP A 277 7.18 -20.30 2.97
C ASP A 277 5.83 -20.23 2.24
N ASP A 278 5.31 -19.03 2.06
CA ASP A 278 3.99 -18.77 1.49
C ASP A 278 4.10 -18.22 0.05
N TYR A 279 5.26 -17.70 -0.35
CA TYR A 279 5.50 -17.11 -1.67
C TYR A 279 5.87 -18.15 -2.73
N ILE A 280 5.27 -18.00 -3.91
CA ILE A 280 5.44 -18.91 -5.03
C ILE A 280 5.57 -18.11 -6.33
N LEU A 281 6.54 -18.45 -7.16
CA LEU A 281 6.62 -17.97 -8.54
C LEU A 281 6.00 -19.03 -9.47
N ALA A 282 4.93 -18.66 -10.16
CA ALA A 282 4.27 -19.48 -11.16
C ALA A 282 4.70 -19.05 -12.56
N ILE A 283 5.30 -19.96 -13.32
CA ILE A 283 5.75 -19.72 -14.69
C ILE A 283 4.82 -20.45 -15.65
N VAL A 284 4.21 -19.70 -16.56
CA VAL A 284 3.35 -20.27 -17.61
C VAL A 284 4.04 -20.13 -18.95
N SER A 285 4.48 -21.26 -19.51
CA SER A 285 5.10 -21.34 -20.84
C SER A 285 4.04 -21.70 -21.87
N PHE A 286 3.92 -20.91 -22.93
CA PHE A 286 2.99 -21.13 -24.05
C PHE A 286 3.74 -21.72 -25.25
N GLU A 287 3.29 -22.89 -25.72
CA GLU A 287 3.82 -23.56 -26.91
C GLU A 287 3.15 -23.04 -28.20
N GLU A 288 3.80 -23.23 -29.35
CA GLU A 288 3.30 -22.77 -30.66
C GLU A 288 1.96 -23.42 -31.08
N ASP A 289 1.68 -24.62 -30.59
CA ASP A 289 0.43 -25.36 -30.84
C ASP A 289 -0.75 -24.89 -29.96
N GLY A 290 -0.52 -23.89 -29.11
CA GLY A 290 -1.52 -23.31 -28.21
C GLY A 290 -1.66 -24.03 -26.86
N THR A 291 -0.89 -25.09 -26.63
CA THR A 291 -0.77 -25.74 -25.31
C THR A 291 0.07 -24.89 -24.36
N HIS A 292 0.00 -25.20 -23.06
CA HIS A 292 0.79 -24.50 -22.05
C HIS A 292 1.33 -25.45 -20.98
N ARG A 293 2.43 -25.06 -20.36
CA ARG A 293 3.02 -25.73 -19.19
C ARG A 293 3.08 -24.75 -18.03
N LEU A 294 2.73 -25.24 -16.84
CA LEU A 294 2.74 -24.47 -15.60
C LEU A 294 3.77 -25.06 -14.65
N HIS A 295 4.68 -24.21 -14.16
CA HIS A 295 5.71 -24.59 -13.18
C HIS A 295 5.57 -23.72 -11.94
N TYR A 296 5.59 -24.34 -10.75
CA TYR A 296 5.61 -23.65 -9.47
C TYR A 296 7.00 -23.72 -8.84
N LEU A 297 7.51 -22.57 -8.43
CA LEU A 297 8.79 -22.43 -7.76
C LEU A 297 8.57 -21.86 -6.37
N ARG A 298 8.98 -22.61 -5.35
CA ARG A 298 9.02 -22.14 -3.96
C ARG A 298 10.36 -21.50 -3.66
N ARG A 299 10.36 -20.43 -2.86
CA ARG A 299 11.59 -19.67 -2.50
C ARG A 299 12.47 -19.34 -3.74
N PRO A 300 11.89 -18.71 -4.79
CA PRO A 300 12.56 -18.52 -6.07
C PRO A 300 13.77 -17.57 -6.00
N PHE A 301 13.82 -16.71 -4.97
CA PHE A 301 14.87 -15.71 -4.80
C PHE A 301 15.55 -15.88 -3.44
N GLN A 302 16.88 -15.76 -3.41
CA GLN A 302 17.70 -15.99 -2.22
C GLN A 302 18.38 -14.74 -1.67
N ARG A 303 18.41 -13.65 -2.43
CA ARG A 303 19.12 -12.41 -2.08
C ARG A 303 18.33 -11.18 -2.52
N GLU A 304 18.44 -10.13 -1.71
CA GLU A 304 17.90 -8.82 -2.03
C GLU A 304 18.74 -8.16 -3.15
N PRO A 305 18.11 -7.49 -4.13
CA PRO A 305 18.82 -6.74 -5.15
C PRO A 305 19.44 -5.45 -4.57
N ASP A 306 20.49 -4.95 -5.22
CA ASP A 306 21.13 -3.69 -4.85
C ASP A 306 20.12 -2.52 -4.79
N PHE A 307 20.40 -1.53 -3.92
CA PHE A 307 19.47 -0.43 -3.64
C PHE A 307 19.01 0.35 -4.88
N GLY A 308 19.86 0.46 -5.91
CA GLY A 308 19.55 1.16 -7.16
C GLY A 308 18.83 0.32 -8.22
N VAL A 309 18.59 -0.97 -7.99
CA VAL A 309 18.03 -1.90 -8.99
C VAL A 309 16.52 -1.96 -8.86
N THR A 310 15.80 -1.62 -9.92
CA THR A 310 14.32 -1.69 -9.96
C THR A 310 13.79 -3.06 -10.37
N SER A 311 14.57 -3.83 -11.14
CA SER A 311 14.22 -5.17 -11.62
C SER A 311 15.46 -6.02 -11.87
N VAL A 312 15.33 -7.35 -11.71
CA VAL A 312 16.38 -8.33 -11.98
C VAL A 312 15.86 -9.33 -13.03
N SER A 313 16.70 -9.68 -14.00
CA SER A 313 16.41 -10.74 -14.97
C SER A 313 17.14 -12.02 -14.60
N TYR A 314 16.43 -13.14 -14.64
CA TYR A 314 16.94 -14.48 -14.36
C TYR A 314 16.82 -15.35 -15.62
N GLU A 315 17.79 -16.25 -15.81
CA GLU A 315 17.71 -17.30 -16.83
C GLU A 315 16.59 -18.28 -16.49
N LEU A 316 15.67 -18.48 -17.43
CA LEU A 316 14.48 -19.32 -17.26
C LEU A 316 14.88 -20.76 -16.94
N ALA A 317 15.89 -21.30 -17.63
CA ALA A 317 16.39 -22.66 -17.39
C ALA A 317 16.88 -22.85 -15.94
N SER A 318 17.53 -21.84 -15.36
CA SER A 318 18.06 -21.89 -13.99
C SER A 318 16.94 -21.80 -12.93
N LEU A 319 15.87 -21.08 -13.24
CA LEU A 319 14.67 -21.06 -12.41
C LEU A 319 13.93 -22.40 -12.50
N LEU A 320 13.68 -22.90 -13.71
CA LEU A 320 12.95 -24.16 -13.91
C LEU A 320 13.67 -25.38 -13.32
N SER A 321 15.00 -25.39 -13.23
CA SER A 321 15.73 -26.47 -12.54
C SER A 321 15.44 -26.54 -11.03
N GLN A 322 14.84 -25.49 -10.46
CA GLN A 322 14.43 -25.40 -9.05
C GLN A 322 12.91 -25.59 -8.89
N ALA A 323 12.17 -25.79 -9.98
CA ALA A 323 10.73 -25.98 -9.93
C ALA A 323 10.37 -27.34 -9.32
N GLU A 324 9.34 -27.34 -8.49
CA GLU A 324 8.69 -28.57 -8.05
C GLU A 324 7.54 -28.85 -9.01
N GLU A 325 7.52 -30.02 -9.65
CA GLU A 325 6.31 -30.50 -10.32
C GLU A 325 5.28 -30.85 -9.24
N ILE A 326 4.37 -29.91 -8.99
CA ILE A 326 3.20 -30.17 -8.17
C ILE A 326 2.16 -30.79 -9.11
N LEU A 327 2.04 -32.13 -9.04
CA LEU A 327 0.98 -32.92 -9.66
C LEU A 327 -0.40 -32.61 -9.06
#